data_AF-A0AAW3WKA1-F1
#
_entry.id   AF-A0AAW3WKA1-F1
#
_cell.length_a   1.000
_cell.length_b   1.000
_cell.length_c   1.000
_cell.angle_alpha   90.00
_cell.angle_beta   90.00
_cell.angle_gamma   90.00
#
_symmetry.space_group_name_H-M   'P 1'
#
loop_
_entity.id
_entity.type
_entity.pdbx_description
1 polymer ?
#
loop_
_entity_poly.entity_id
_entity_poly.type
_entity_poly.pdbx_seq_one_letter_code
_entity_poly.pdbx_strand_id
1 'polypeptide(L)'
;MKKNALLAAISSVGSIKLFAKNLGISQQSVCKWKNKRRGIVPHGRVLDVFAISGVTPHELRPDLYPNPTDGLPKNFDDNQKLKQITALE
;
A
#
# COMPACT_ATOMS: atom_id res chain seq x y z
N MET A 1 18.41 4.32 7.63
CA MET A 1 17.26 3.55 8.19
C MET A 1 16.34 3.16 7.04
N LYS A 2 16.12 1.87 6.77
CA LYS A 2 15.16 1.46 5.72
C LYS A 2 13.77 1.98 6.14
N LYS A 3 13.16 2.87 5.35
CA LYS A 3 11.77 3.31 5.59
C LYS A 3 10.89 2.09 5.36
N ASN A 4 10.31 1.54 6.43
CA ASN A 4 9.38 0.43 6.32
C ASN A 4 8.14 0.89 5.57
N ALA A 5 7.81 0.27 4.43
CA ALA A 5 6.63 0.60 3.64
C ALA A 5 5.32 0.53 4.47
N LEU A 6 5.24 -0.37 5.45
CA LEU A 6 4.13 -0.40 6.41
C LEU A 6 4.02 0.88 7.26
N LEU A 7 5.14 1.48 7.67
CA LEU A 7 5.11 2.74 8.42
C LEU A 7 4.67 3.90 7.51
N ALA A 8 5.14 3.92 6.26
CA ALA A 8 4.65 4.89 5.27
C ALA A 8 3.13 4.74 5.07
N ALA A 9 2.63 3.51 4.95
CA ALA A 9 1.20 3.25 4.82
C ALA A 9 0.39 3.74 6.04
N ILE A 10 0.90 3.51 7.25
CA ILE A 10 0.30 4.01 8.49
C ILE A 10 0.32 5.54 8.52
N SER A 11 1.44 6.17 8.11
CA SER A 11 1.59 7.62 8.06
C SER A 11 0.67 8.28 7.03
N SER A 12 0.43 7.65 5.86
CA SER A 12 -0.53 8.14 4.86
C SER A 12 -1.96 8.21 5.43
N VAL A 13 -2.33 7.25 6.28
CA VAL A 13 -3.63 7.25 6.97
C VAL A 13 -3.62 8.14 8.22
N GLY A 14 -2.44 8.41 8.79
CA GLY A 14 -2.21 9.30 9.93
C GLY A 14 -2.15 8.60 11.30
N SER A 15 -2.84 7.47 11.50
CA SER A 15 -2.81 6.75 12.78
C SER A 15 -2.96 5.24 12.62
N ILE A 16 -2.26 4.47 13.47
CA ILE A 16 -2.39 3.01 13.56
C ILE A 16 -3.82 2.60 13.89
N LYS A 17 -4.51 3.36 14.75
CA LYS A 17 -5.91 3.08 15.13
C LYS A 17 -6.85 3.19 13.95
N LEU A 18 -6.72 4.26 13.16
CA LEU A 18 -7.53 4.48 11.98
C LEU A 18 -7.20 3.47 10.88
N PHE A 19 -5.92 3.21 10.65
CA PHE A 19 -5.43 2.18 9.73
C PHE A 19 -6.00 0.79 10.05
N ALA A 20 -5.95 0.37 11.32
CA ALA A 20 -6.52 -0.90 11.75
C ALA A 20 -8.04 -0.95 11.58
N LYS A 21 -8.75 0.16 11.89
CA LYS A 21 -10.20 0.29 11.72
C LYS A 21 -10.60 0.15 10.25
N ASN A 22 -9.90 0.83 9.34
CA ASN A 22 -10.17 0.76 7.90
C ASN A 22 -9.93 -0.65 7.33
N LEU A 23 -8.97 -1.38 7.89
CA LEU A 23 -8.70 -2.79 7.55
C LEU A 23 -9.61 -3.81 8.27
N GLY A 24 -10.54 -3.35 9.11
CA GLY A 24 -11.39 -4.23 9.91
C GLY A 24 -10.63 -5.18 10.84
N ILE A 25 -9.47 -4.75 11.38
CA ILE A 25 -8.64 -5.56 12.30
C ILE A 25 -8.32 -4.84 13.59
N SER A 26 -7.83 -5.61 14.56
CA SER A 26 -7.28 -5.06 15.79
C SER A 26 -5.98 -4.28 15.54
N GLN A 27 -5.75 -3.23 16.32
CA GLN A 27 -4.47 -2.50 16.35
C GLN A 27 -3.30 -3.44 16.72
N GLN A 28 -3.56 -4.44 17.57
CA GLN A 28 -2.55 -5.43 17.95
C GLN A 28 -2.06 -6.25 16.75
N SER A 29 -2.94 -6.54 15.78
CA SER A 29 -2.55 -7.19 14.53
C SER A 29 -1.55 -6.35 13.75
N VAL A 30 -1.77 -5.04 13.65
CA VAL A 30 -0.87 -4.10 12.96
C VAL A 30 0.48 -3.99 13.71
N CYS A 31 0.45 -3.91 15.05
CA CYS A 31 1.66 -3.94 15.87
C CYS A 31 2.44 -5.24 15.71
N LYS A 32 1.76 -6.39 15.56
CA LYS A 32 2.39 -7.68 15.29
C LYS A 32 3.09 -7.68 13.92
N TRP A 33 2.51 -7.05 12.90
CA TRP A 33 3.17 -6.90 11.60
C TRP A 33 4.44 -6.06 11.72
N LYS A 34 4.36 -4.91 12.39
CA LYS A 34 5.50 -4.03 12.64
C LYS A 34 6.64 -4.74 13.40
N ASN A 35 6.32 -5.37 14.53
CA ASN A 35 7.32 -5.88 15.46
C ASN A 35 7.74 -7.33 15.17
N LYS A 36 6.78 -8.24 14.98
CA LYS A 36 7.07 -9.67 14.79
C LYS A 36 7.39 -10.05 13.35
N ARG A 37 6.80 -9.36 12.38
CA ARG A 37 7.04 -9.60 10.95
C ARG A 37 7.96 -8.57 10.31
N ARG A 38 8.70 -7.79 11.12
CA ARG A 38 9.65 -6.76 10.65
C ARG A 38 9.03 -5.76 9.66
N GLY A 39 7.74 -5.46 9.81
CA GLY A 39 7.01 -4.56 8.92
C GLY A 39 6.39 -5.22 7.69
N ILE A 40 6.43 -6.55 7.58
CA ILE A 40 5.87 -7.29 6.44
C ILE A 40 4.36 -7.51 6.61
N VAL A 41 3.61 -7.08 5.60
CA VAL A 41 2.16 -7.28 5.49
C VAL A 41 1.85 -8.68 4.95
N PRO A 42 0.90 -9.45 5.55
CA PRO A 42 0.49 -10.75 5.02
C PRO A 42 -0.13 -10.63 3.61
N HIS A 43 0.08 -11.65 2.76
CA HIS A 43 -0.31 -11.65 1.33
C HIS A 43 -1.76 -11.21 1.11
N GLY A 44 -2.71 -11.80 1.85
CA GLY A 44 -4.14 -11.52 1.68
C GLY A 44 -4.58 -10.14 2.15
N ARG A 45 -3.68 -9.30 2.66
CA ARG A 45 -3.97 -7.92 3.10
C ARG A 45 -3.21 -6.87 2.30
N VAL A 46 -2.32 -7.27 1.39
CA VAL A 46 -1.47 -6.31 0.65
C VAL A 46 -2.34 -5.36 -0.19
N LEU A 47 -3.35 -5.89 -0.87
CA LEU A 47 -4.28 -5.11 -1.68
C LEU A 47 -5.14 -4.18 -0.81
N ASP A 48 -5.62 -4.65 0.34
CA ASP A 48 -6.38 -3.81 1.28
C ASP A 48 -5.54 -2.63 1.79
N VAL A 49 -4.25 -2.88 2.09
CA VAL A 49 -3.32 -1.83 2.52
C VAL A 49 -3.08 -0.83 1.39
N PHE A 50 -2.90 -1.29 0.14
CA PHE A 50 -2.79 -0.41 -1.02
C PHE A 50 -4.05 0.46 -1.17
N ALA A 51 -5.24 -0.14 -1.08
CA ALA A 51 -6.51 0.57 -1.26
C ALA A 51 -6.71 1.74 -0.27
N ILE A 52 -6.23 1.60 0.97
CA ILE A 52 -6.41 2.64 2.00
C ILE A 52 -5.23 3.62 2.12
N SER A 53 -4.03 3.22 1.71
CA SER A 53 -2.81 4.01 1.95
C SER A 53 -2.12 4.51 0.68
N GLY A 54 -2.46 3.95 -0.48
CA GLY A 54 -1.82 4.22 -1.76
C GLY A 54 -0.42 3.62 -1.92
N VAL A 55 0.12 2.96 -0.89
CA VAL A 55 1.45 2.32 -0.97
C VAL A 55 1.35 1.05 -1.79
N THR A 56 2.18 0.96 -2.84
CA THR A 56 2.08 -0.12 -3.83
C THR A 56 2.37 -1.50 -3.22
N PRO A 57 1.75 -2.58 -3.75
CA PRO A 57 2.08 -3.94 -3.36
C PRO A 57 3.58 -4.26 -3.48
N HIS A 58 4.22 -3.71 -4.49
CA HIS A 58 5.66 -3.79 -4.73
C HIS A 58 6.49 -3.25 -3.56
N GLU A 59 6.16 -2.06 -3.05
CA GLU A 59 6.86 -1.47 -1.90
C GLU A 59 6.64 -2.25 -0.60
N LEU A 60 5.45 -2.84 -0.43
CA LEU A 60 5.12 -3.63 0.76
C LEU A 60 5.81 -5.00 0.74
N ARG A 61 5.82 -5.67 -0.41
CA ARG A 61 6.30 -7.04 -0.60
C ARG A 61 6.85 -7.24 -2.02
N PRO A 62 8.10 -6.82 -2.27
CA PRO A 62 8.74 -7.04 -3.57
C PRO A 62 8.95 -8.53 -3.88
N ASP A 63 9.00 -9.40 -2.86
CA ASP A 63 9.11 -10.86 -3.03
C ASP A 63 7.88 -11.48 -3.72
N LEU A 64 6.69 -10.88 -3.54
CA LEU A 64 5.45 -11.37 -4.15
C LEU A 64 5.03 -10.56 -5.38
N TYR A 65 5.42 -9.30 -5.44
CA TYR A 65 5.06 -8.36 -6.51
C TYR A 65 6.36 -7.81 -7.12
N PRO A 66 7.05 -8.58 -7.99
CA PRO A 66 8.33 -8.16 -8.55
C PRO A 66 8.19 -6.96 -9.50
N ASN A 67 7.03 -6.79 -10.11
CA ASN A 67 6.74 -5.68 -11.01
C ASN A 67 5.96 -4.57 -10.28
N PRO A 68 6.22 -3.29 -10.61
CA PRO A 68 5.54 -2.15 -9.96
C PRO A 68 4.04 -2.04 -10.32
N THR A 69 3.62 -2.67 -11.41
CA THR A 69 2.23 -2.72 -11.87
C THR A 69 1.45 -3.91 -11.32
N ASP A 70 2.10 -4.78 -10.56
CA ASP A 70 1.50 -6.03 -10.11
C ASP A 70 0.56 -5.80 -8.92
N GLY A 71 -0.64 -6.36 -9.00
CA GLY A 71 -1.71 -6.12 -8.02
C GLY A 71 -2.37 -4.74 -8.07
N LEU A 72 -2.05 -3.89 -9.06
CA LEU A 72 -2.79 -2.64 -9.30
C LEU A 72 -4.06 -2.91 -10.14
N PRO A 73 -5.17 -2.20 -9.88
CA PRO A 73 -6.34 -2.29 -10.74
C PRO A 73 -5.98 -1.80 -12.15
N LYS A 74 -6.45 -2.50 -13.20
CA LYS A 74 -6.18 -2.18 -14.62
C LYS A 74 -6.52 -0.73 -15.03
N ASN A 75 -7.29 -0.02 -14.22
CA ASN A 75 -7.68 1.38 -14.46
C ASN A 75 -6.72 2.40 -13.82
N PHE A 76 -5.64 1.96 -13.15
CA PHE A 76 -4.62 2.87 -12.61
C PHE A 76 -3.69 3.43 -13.72
N ASP A 77 -3.73 2.84 -14.91
CA ASP A 77 -3.02 3.29 -16.11
C ASP A 77 -3.77 4.41 -16.89
N ASP A 78 -5.07 4.63 -16.65
CA ASP A 78 -5.86 5.59 -17.45
C ASP A 78 -5.49 7.06 -17.18
N ASN A 79 -4.88 7.37 -16.03
CA ASN A 79 -4.37 8.71 -15.73
C ASN A 79 -3.03 9.04 -16.41
N GLN A 80 -2.42 8.11 -17.15
CA GLN A 80 -1.30 8.43 -18.03
C GLN A 80 -1.76 8.80 -19.45
N LYS A 81 -2.97 8.37 -19.86
CA LYS A 81 -3.58 8.78 -21.15
C LYS A 81 -4.07 10.23 -21.14
N LEU A 82 -4.52 10.75 -19.99
CA LEU A 82 -5.04 12.11 -19.90
C LEU A 82 -3.98 13.22 -20.00
N LYS A 83 -2.68 12.91 -19.86
CA LYS A 83 -1.61 13.88 -20.11
C LYS A 83 -1.26 14.06 -21.59
N GLN A 84 -1.74 13.19 -22.49
CA GLN A 84 -1.41 13.28 -23.91
C GLN A 84 -2.42 14.11 -24.72
N ILE A 85 -3.59 14.43 -24.14
CA ILE A 85 -4.67 15.15 -24.84
C ILE A 85 -4.55 16.68 -24.66
N THR A 86 -3.83 17.17 -23.63
CA THR A 86 -3.67 18.62 -23.35
C THR A 86 -2.42 19.25 -24.00
N ALA A 87 -1.86 18.65 -25.05
CA ALA A 87 -0.70 19.17 -25.78
C ALA A 87 -1.01 19.48 -27.25
N LEU A 88 -2.24 19.90 -27.53
CA LEU A 88 -2.69 20.45 -28.81
C LEU A 88 -3.65 21.63 -28.57
N GLU A 89 -3.13 22.70 -27.96
CA GLU A 89 -3.55 24.08 -28.20
C GLU A 89 -2.32 24.98 -28.12
#